data_AF-A0A9D7P545-F1
#
_entry.id   AF-A0A9D7P545-F1
#
_cell.length_a   1.000
_cell.length_b   1.000
_cell.length_c   1.000
_cell.angle_alpha   90.00
_cell.angle_beta   90.00
_cell.angle_gamma   90.00
#
_symmetry.space_group_name_H-M   'P 1'
#
loop_
_entity.id
_entity.type
_entity.pdbx_description
1 polymer ?
#
loop_
_entity_poly.entity_id
_entity_poly.type
_entity_poly.pdbx_seq_one_letter_code
_entity_poly.pdbx_strand_id
1 'polypeptide(L)'
;MSSISRTGRLIAVVILVAAVVFLIQQGQLMRAQKKDYLSRELRGRVEKLKVEAAAPSETPAVLVGRLQTLWEWVNAWALTGGKVPVDIPAGIATWFRLLRNAEPNIAAAQFRPISDQITRYTHEFKLLDETVDALGKLALSKPGPYRSGDYVTFDQTWTVGGLPMAEGGGLLLTVGRGSSPQVTDAAGDDFVTIRSSNPAARFEVEKDWGQWTGFITRQTLNFRLRGTSLKKGDTVTIRYGDTSKGSKGVKLQPASNDQVFFPIHLDMEGKGFPMTPPWPSVVVLGAAEIQYVNAVAPSVVRTGESFALAVRSEDRVKNPVQRDHARISGPAQQSTIEEHFRRQPGNERACRSEDRQAWGLSVSDPIR
;
A
#
# COMPACT_ATOMS: atom_id res chain seq x y z
N MET A 1 47.56 -39.41 6.02
CA MET A 1 47.42 -37.95 5.81
C MET A 1 48.24 -37.56 4.59
N SER A 2 47.64 -37.47 3.40
CA SER A 2 48.38 -37.21 2.16
C SER A 2 48.75 -35.72 2.07
N SER A 3 50.05 -35.46 1.94
CA SER A 3 50.60 -34.12 1.71
C SER A 3 50.28 -33.69 0.29
N ILE A 4 49.33 -32.76 0.13
CA ILE A 4 49.10 -32.08 -1.15
C ILE A 4 50.38 -31.30 -1.47
N SER A 5 51.04 -31.68 -2.57
CA SER A 5 52.28 -31.06 -3.04
C SER A 5 52.10 -29.55 -3.25
N ARG A 6 53.19 -28.77 -3.12
CA ARG A 6 53.17 -27.31 -3.36
C ARG A 6 52.53 -26.97 -4.71
N THR A 7 52.74 -27.80 -5.73
CA THR A 7 52.16 -27.68 -7.06
C THR A 7 50.63 -27.85 -7.05
N GLY A 8 50.11 -28.83 -6.29
CA GLY A 8 48.66 -29.04 -6.13
C GLY A 8 47.95 -27.87 -5.42
N ARG A 9 48.63 -27.24 -4.45
CA ARG A 9 48.11 -26.03 -3.78
C ARG A 9 48.07 -24.82 -4.72
N LEU A 10 49.09 -24.66 -5.57
CA LEU A 10 49.14 -23.56 -6.53
C LEU A 10 48.01 -23.67 -7.57
N ILE A 11 47.78 -24.88 -8.09
CA ILE A 11 46.70 -25.15 -9.05
C ILE A 11 45.33 -24.88 -8.42
N ALA A 12 45.12 -25.32 -7.17
CA ALA A 12 43.86 -25.08 -6.46
C ALA A 12 43.58 -23.58 -6.24
N VAL A 13 44.61 -22.79 -5.92
CA VAL A 13 44.46 -21.33 -5.76
C VAL A 13 44.14 -20.65 -7.09
N VAL A 14 44.79 -21.05 -8.19
CA VAL A 14 44.51 -20.49 -9.52
C VAL A 14 43.08 -20.81 -9.96
N ILE A 15 42.61 -22.03 -9.74
CA ILE A 15 41.23 -22.43 -10.04
C ILE A 15 40.23 -21.63 -9.19
N LEU A 16 40.51 -21.44 -7.89
CA LEU A 16 39.65 -20.66 -7.01
C LEU A 16 39.56 -19.20 -7.44
N VAL A 17 40.69 -18.58 -7.78
CA VAL A 17 40.73 -17.19 -8.28
C VAL A 17 39.98 -17.07 -9.60
N ALA A 18 40.20 -18.00 -10.54
CA ALA A 18 39.48 -18.02 -11.81
C ALA A 18 37.97 -18.20 -11.63
N ALA A 19 37.55 -19.06 -10.68
CA ALA A 19 36.14 -19.26 -10.35
C ALA A 19 35.52 -18.00 -9.71
N VAL A 20 36.24 -17.32 -8.82
CA VAL A 20 35.79 -16.04 -8.24
C VAL A 20 35.68 -14.96 -9.32
N VAL A 21 36.67 -14.83 -10.20
CA VAL A 21 36.64 -13.88 -11.32
C VAL A 21 35.48 -14.20 -12.27
N PHE A 22 35.26 -15.47 -12.60
CA PHE A 22 34.14 -15.92 -13.43
C PHE A 22 32.80 -15.61 -12.76
N LEU A 23 32.64 -15.85 -11.46
CA LEU A 23 31.42 -15.51 -10.72
C LEU A 23 31.17 -14.00 -10.65
N ILE A 24 32.23 -13.18 -10.51
CA ILE A 24 32.14 -11.71 -10.58
C ILE A 24 31.70 -11.27 -11.98
N GLN A 25 32.30 -11.84 -13.04
CA GLN A 25 31.94 -11.53 -14.42
C GLN A 25 30.52 -11.98 -14.75
N GLN A 26 30.08 -13.15 -14.29
CA GLN A 26 28.70 -13.62 -14.43
C GLN A 26 27.73 -12.73 -13.65
N GLY A 27 28.08 -12.28 -12.45
CA GLY A 27 27.30 -11.31 -11.68
C GLY A 27 27.17 -9.95 -12.37
N GLN A 28 28.24 -9.49 -13.03
CA GLN A 28 28.23 -8.26 -13.84
C GLN A 28 27.43 -8.42 -15.13
N LEU A 29 27.54 -9.57 -15.81
CA LEU A 29 26.76 -9.89 -17.01
C LEU A 29 25.27 -10.04 -16.71
N MET A 30 24.90 -10.68 -15.61
CA MET A 30 23.51 -10.76 -15.15
C MET A 30 22.93 -9.38 -14.77
N ARG A 31 23.76 -8.48 -14.22
CA ARG A 31 23.39 -7.06 -14.02
C ARG A 31 23.21 -6.33 -15.35
N ALA A 32 24.02 -6.63 -16.35
CA ALA A 32 23.93 -6.03 -17.69
C ALA A 32 22.79 -6.61 -18.55
N GLN A 33 22.30 -7.82 -18.23
CA GLN A 33 21.28 -8.52 -19.02
C GLN A 33 19.84 -8.09 -18.72
N LYS A 34 19.59 -7.37 -17.62
CA LYS A 34 18.40 -6.53 -17.50
C LYS A 34 18.71 -5.21 -18.20
N LYS A 35 18.13 -4.98 -19.38
CA LYS A 35 18.19 -3.68 -20.06
C LYS A 35 17.87 -2.60 -19.03
N ASP A 36 18.78 -1.65 -18.85
CA ASP A 36 18.58 -0.52 -17.92
C ASP A 36 17.22 0.12 -18.21
N TYR A 37 16.45 0.41 -17.15
CA TYR A 37 15.13 1.02 -17.28
C TYR A 37 15.22 2.51 -17.64
N LEU A 38 16.41 3.10 -17.49
CA LEU A 38 16.71 4.45 -17.96
C LEU A 38 17.29 4.44 -19.39
N SER A 39 16.95 5.47 -20.17
CA SER A 39 17.69 5.78 -21.39
C SER A 39 19.13 6.18 -21.04
N ARG A 40 20.08 6.00 -21.97
CA ARG A 40 21.48 6.38 -21.76
C ARG A 40 21.63 7.86 -21.35
N GLU A 41 20.84 8.74 -21.95
CA GLU A 41 20.84 10.17 -21.64
C GLU A 41 20.32 10.44 -20.22
N LEU A 42 19.16 9.86 -19.87
CA LEU A 42 18.58 10.04 -18.54
C LEU A 42 19.47 9.45 -17.45
N ARG A 43 20.08 8.28 -17.70
CA ARG A 43 21.08 7.67 -16.81
C ARG A 43 22.22 8.64 -16.51
N GLY A 44 22.78 9.30 -17.53
CA GLY A 44 23.84 10.29 -17.34
C GLY A 44 23.41 11.48 -16.45
N ARG A 45 22.19 11.99 -16.64
CA ARG A 45 21.64 13.05 -15.80
C ARG A 45 21.38 12.58 -14.36
N VAL A 46 20.88 11.37 -14.17
CA VAL A 46 20.66 10.78 -12.84
C VAL A 46 21.97 10.63 -12.07
N GLU A 47 23.01 10.09 -12.69
CA GLU A 47 24.32 9.95 -12.03
C GLU A 47 24.91 11.32 -11.63
N LYS A 48 24.71 12.34 -12.46
CA LYS A 48 25.07 13.72 -12.11
C LYS A 48 24.24 14.25 -10.94
N LEU A 49 22.92 14.04 -10.95
CA LEU A 49 22.01 14.47 -9.89
C LEU A 49 22.36 13.84 -8.53
N LYS A 50 22.72 12.55 -8.50
CA LYS A 50 23.15 11.84 -7.29
C LYS A 50 24.31 12.53 -6.56
N VAL A 51 25.21 13.20 -7.30
CA VAL A 51 26.32 13.96 -6.74
C VAL A 51 25.88 15.38 -6.38
N GLU A 52 25.23 16.08 -7.30
CA GLU A 52 24.90 17.49 -7.13
C GLU A 52 23.86 17.74 -6.05
N ALA A 53 22.89 16.84 -5.87
CA ALA A 53 21.81 17.01 -4.90
C ALA A 53 22.30 16.99 -3.44
N ALA A 54 23.50 16.46 -3.16
CA ALA A 54 24.09 16.50 -1.82
C ALA A 54 24.47 17.92 -1.39
N ALA A 55 24.79 18.80 -2.35
CA ALA A 55 25.03 20.22 -2.11
C ALA A 55 23.73 21.01 -2.29
N PRO A 56 23.21 21.66 -1.23
CA PRO A 56 21.98 22.43 -1.34
C PRO A 56 22.15 23.62 -2.29
N SER A 57 21.06 24.01 -2.94
CA SER A 57 21.02 25.16 -3.84
C SER A 57 19.78 25.99 -3.56
N GLU A 58 19.92 27.30 -3.65
CA GLU A 58 18.82 28.26 -3.51
C GLU A 58 18.52 28.98 -4.84
N THR A 59 19.25 28.63 -5.91
CA THR A 59 19.07 29.21 -7.24
C THR A 59 17.92 28.51 -7.99
N PRO A 60 16.83 29.21 -8.37
CA PRO A 60 15.68 28.59 -9.00
C PRO A 60 16.00 27.80 -10.28
N ALA A 61 16.83 28.36 -11.17
CA ALA A 61 17.21 27.69 -12.41
C ALA A 61 17.92 26.34 -12.19
N VAL A 62 18.80 26.26 -11.17
CA VAL A 62 19.48 25.02 -10.78
C VAL A 62 18.48 24.01 -10.25
N LEU A 63 17.55 24.45 -9.39
CA LEU A 63 16.53 23.59 -8.81
C LEU A 63 15.55 23.06 -9.86
N VAL A 64 15.17 23.87 -10.86
CA VAL A 64 14.33 23.43 -11.99
C VAL A 64 15.00 22.28 -12.76
N GLY A 65 16.30 22.40 -13.07
CA GLY A 65 17.03 21.34 -13.78
C GLY A 65 17.16 20.03 -12.98
N ARG A 66 17.43 20.14 -11.67
CA ARG A 66 17.47 18.98 -10.76
C ARG A 66 16.10 18.32 -10.63
N LEU A 67 15.05 19.11 -10.48
CA LEU A 67 13.67 18.64 -10.35
C LEU A 67 13.18 17.95 -11.62
N GLN A 68 13.54 18.47 -12.80
CA GLN A 68 13.26 17.83 -14.09
C GLN A 68 13.89 16.45 -14.20
N THR A 69 15.16 16.33 -13.82
CA THR A 69 15.86 15.04 -13.83
C THR A 69 15.23 14.06 -12.84
N LEU A 70 14.92 14.52 -11.62
CA LEU A 70 14.25 13.70 -10.61
C LEU A 70 12.87 13.23 -11.09
N TRP A 71 12.07 14.12 -11.68
CA TRP A 71 10.75 13.79 -12.22
C TRP A 71 10.80 12.70 -13.29
N GLU A 72 11.71 12.82 -14.25
CA GLU A 72 11.88 11.82 -15.30
C GLU A 72 12.37 10.48 -14.74
N TRP A 73 13.28 10.51 -13.76
CA TRP A 73 13.75 9.30 -13.09
C TRP A 73 12.62 8.60 -12.32
N VAL A 74 11.83 9.34 -11.54
CA VAL A 74 10.68 8.84 -10.78
C VAL A 74 9.67 8.18 -11.71
N ASN A 75 9.37 8.80 -12.86
CA ASN A 75 8.46 8.22 -13.85
C ASN A 75 9.03 6.95 -14.48
N ALA A 76 10.31 6.96 -14.86
CA ALA A 76 10.94 5.76 -15.42
C ALA A 76 10.94 4.60 -14.40
N TRP A 77 11.18 4.90 -13.12
CA TRP A 77 11.08 3.93 -12.02
C TRP A 77 9.64 3.40 -11.87
N ALA A 78 8.63 4.27 -11.89
CA ALA A 78 7.22 3.87 -11.80
C ALA A 78 6.83 2.88 -12.90
N LEU A 79 7.34 3.09 -14.13
CA LEU A 79 7.10 2.22 -15.27
C LEU A 79 7.71 0.81 -15.12
N THR A 80 8.65 0.62 -14.18
CA THR A 80 9.16 -0.72 -13.81
C THR A 80 8.20 -1.49 -12.89
N GLY A 81 7.12 -0.87 -12.42
CA GLY A 81 6.27 -1.37 -11.34
C GLY A 81 6.79 -1.02 -9.94
N GLY A 82 7.91 -0.28 -9.85
CA GLY A 82 8.44 0.23 -8.60
C GLY A 82 7.47 1.18 -7.89
N LYS A 83 7.39 1.10 -6.56
CA LYS A 83 6.57 2.02 -5.78
C LYS A 83 7.21 3.40 -5.75
N VAL A 84 6.35 4.41 -5.86
CA VAL A 84 6.70 5.83 -5.81
C VAL A 84 6.07 6.41 -4.54
N PRO A 85 6.80 7.22 -3.75
CA PRO A 85 6.23 7.90 -2.59
C PRO A 85 4.96 8.67 -2.96
N VAL A 86 3.88 8.51 -2.19
CA VAL A 86 2.55 9.06 -2.54
C VAL A 86 2.56 10.58 -2.76
N ASP A 87 3.41 11.30 -2.02
CA ASP A 87 3.45 12.76 -2.06
C ASP A 87 4.33 13.31 -3.19
N ILE A 88 5.25 12.51 -3.76
CA ILE A 88 6.25 13.04 -4.69
C ILE A 88 5.66 13.62 -5.98
N PRO A 89 4.61 13.06 -6.63
CA PRO A 89 4.10 13.64 -7.88
C PRO A 89 3.45 15.01 -7.64
N ALA A 90 2.66 15.14 -6.55
CA ALA A 90 2.04 16.40 -6.16
C ALA A 90 3.07 17.43 -5.67
N GLY A 91 4.08 16.97 -4.92
CA GLY A 91 5.21 17.78 -4.47
C GLY A 91 5.99 18.36 -5.65
N ILE A 92 6.42 17.51 -6.59
CA ILE A 92 7.15 17.92 -7.79
C ILE A 92 6.35 18.97 -8.59
N ALA A 93 5.06 18.73 -8.83
CA ALA A 93 4.22 19.69 -9.55
C ALA A 93 4.15 21.06 -8.84
N THR A 94 4.02 21.04 -7.51
CA THR A 94 3.96 22.25 -6.68
C THR A 94 5.29 22.99 -6.69
N TRP A 95 6.42 22.29 -6.54
CA TRP A 95 7.76 22.89 -6.56
C TRP A 95 8.09 23.48 -7.94
N PHE A 96 7.70 22.82 -9.04
CA PHE A 96 7.83 23.41 -10.37
C PHE A 96 7.06 24.73 -10.49
N ARG A 97 5.81 24.77 -9.99
CA ARG A 97 5.01 26.00 -10.02
C ARG A 97 5.68 27.12 -9.22
N LEU A 98 6.18 26.81 -8.02
CA LEU A 98 6.85 27.79 -7.17
C LEU A 98 8.14 28.32 -7.80
N LEU A 99 8.97 27.45 -8.37
CA LEU A 99 10.24 27.84 -8.99
C LEU A 99 10.04 28.63 -10.29
N ARG A 100 9.06 28.26 -11.12
CA ARG A 100 8.77 28.95 -12.40
C ARG A 100 8.14 30.32 -12.22
N ASN A 101 7.40 30.51 -11.13
CA ASN A 101 6.76 31.77 -10.79
C ASN A 101 7.60 32.59 -9.79
N ALA A 102 8.86 32.23 -9.58
CA ALA A 102 9.74 32.94 -8.67
C ALA A 102 10.00 34.36 -9.20
N GLU A 103 9.56 35.38 -8.46
CA GLU A 103 9.87 36.77 -8.76
C GLU A 103 11.35 37.06 -8.48
N PRO A 104 11.97 38.02 -9.20
CA PRO A 104 13.41 38.33 -9.07
C PRO A 104 13.86 38.72 -7.65
N ASN A 105 12.94 39.23 -6.82
CA ASN A 105 13.24 39.75 -5.48
C ASN A 105 12.90 38.78 -4.34
N ILE A 106 12.51 37.54 -4.65
CA ILE A 106 12.24 36.53 -3.62
C ILE A 106 13.55 36.12 -2.94
N ALA A 107 13.55 36.10 -1.61
CA ALA A 107 14.71 35.67 -0.83
C ALA A 107 15.08 34.21 -1.17
N ALA A 108 16.35 33.99 -1.55
CA ALA A 108 16.87 32.69 -1.97
C ALA A 108 16.59 31.57 -0.94
N ALA A 109 16.63 31.90 0.36
CA ALA A 109 16.30 30.99 1.46
C ALA A 109 14.89 30.37 1.37
N GLN A 110 13.94 30.99 0.67
CA GLN A 110 12.59 30.43 0.47
C GLN A 110 12.60 29.16 -0.39
N PHE A 111 13.63 28.94 -1.20
CA PHE A 111 13.78 27.75 -2.03
C PHE A 111 14.51 26.61 -1.33
N ARG A 112 15.05 26.86 -0.12
CA ARG A 112 15.78 25.85 0.64
C ARG A 112 14.96 24.58 0.91
N PRO A 113 13.68 24.65 1.31
CA PRO A 113 12.86 23.45 1.50
C PRO A 113 12.73 22.61 0.22
N ILE A 114 12.67 23.24 -0.96
CA ILE A 114 12.62 22.52 -2.24
C ILE A 114 13.93 21.78 -2.50
N SER A 115 15.06 22.43 -2.23
CA SER A 115 16.37 21.78 -2.31
C SER A 115 16.45 20.57 -1.39
N ASP A 116 15.99 20.70 -0.13
CA ASP A 116 16.04 19.59 0.83
C ASP A 116 15.15 18.41 0.40
N GLN A 117 13.99 18.66 -0.23
CA GLN A 117 13.16 17.60 -0.82
C GLN A 117 13.85 16.93 -2.01
N ILE A 118 14.49 17.70 -2.90
CA ILE A 118 15.26 17.13 -4.02
C ILE A 118 16.39 16.24 -3.48
N THR A 119 17.12 16.69 -2.46
CA THR A 119 18.18 15.89 -1.81
C THR A 119 17.61 14.60 -1.21
N ARG A 120 16.52 14.69 -0.45
CA ARG A 120 15.84 13.53 0.16
C ARG A 120 15.43 12.50 -0.89
N TYR A 121 14.67 12.90 -1.90
CA TYR A 121 14.15 11.96 -2.90
C TYR A 121 15.25 11.43 -3.83
N THR A 122 16.25 12.25 -4.16
CA THR A 122 17.44 11.75 -4.90
C THR A 122 18.12 10.65 -4.10
N HIS A 123 18.27 10.82 -2.79
CA HIS A 123 18.86 9.82 -1.91
C HIS A 123 18.00 8.54 -1.81
N GLU A 124 16.68 8.68 -1.65
CA GLU A 124 15.77 7.52 -1.65
C GLU A 124 15.86 6.73 -2.96
N PHE A 125 15.71 7.39 -4.10
CA PHE A 125 15.77 6.72 -5.41
C PHE A 125 17.16 6.16 -5.72
N LYS A 126 18.23 6.78 -5.22
CA LYS A 126 19.58 6.22 -5.33
C LYS A 126 19.66 4.86 -4.63
N LEU A 127 19.16 4.76 -3.40
CA LEU A 127 19.15 3.52 -2.65
C LEU A 127 18.34 2.43 -3.37
N LEU A 128 17.18 2.79 -3.94
CA LEU A 128 16.33 1.88 -4.71
C LEU A 128 16.97 1.41 -6.04
N ASP A 129 17.68 2.30 -6.74
CA ASP A 129 18.34 2.03 -8.02
C ASP A 129 19.60 1.17 -7.88
N GLU A 130 20.38 1.41 -6.82
CA GLU A 130 21.68 0.75 -6.62
C GLU A 130 21.57 -0.58 -5.84
N THR A 131 20.49 -0.74 -5.06
CA THR A 131 20.32 -1.89 -4.16
C THR A 131 19.23 -2.83 -4.67
N VAL A 132 19.64 -4.03 -5.08
CA VAL A 132 18.70 -5.08 -5.47
C VAL A 132 17.82 -5.45 -4.29
N ASP A 133 16.50 -5.44 -4.50
CA ASP A 133 15.50 -5.77 -3.47
C ASP A 133 15.66 -4.87 -2.22
N ALA A 134 15.95 -3.57 -2.40
CA ALA A 134 16.32 -2.65 -1.32
C ALA A 134 15.42 -2.76 -0.08
N LEU A 135 14.11 -2.62 -0.26
CA LEU A 135 13.14 -2.59 0.84
C LEU A 135 12.61 -3.97 1.24
N GLY A 136 13.02 -5.04 0.54
CA GLY A 136 12.51 -6.38 0.77
C GLY A 136 11.03 -6.52 0.45
N LYS A 137 10.36 -7.41 1.17
CA LYS A 137 8.95 -7.78 0.90
C LYS A 137 8.09 -7.80 2.15
N LEU A 138 6.82 -7.49 1.96
CA LEU A 138 5.76 -7.62 2.96
C LEU A 138 4.80 -8.74 2.56
N ALA A 139 4.39 -9.55 3.54
CA ALA A 139 3.43 -10.63 3.34
C ALA A 139 2.35 -10.60 4.44
N LEU A 140 1.14 -11.05 4.10
CA LEU A 140 0.02 -11.19 5.05
C LEU A 140 -0.23 -12.67 5.35
N SER A 141 -0.46 -13.02 6.62
CA SER A 141 -0.79 -14.40 7.02
C SER A 141 -2.21 -14.82 6.63
N LYS A 142 -3.14 -13.87 6.58
CA LYS A 142 -4.57 -14.07 6.31
C LYS A 142 -5.07 -12.86 5.50
N PRO A 143 -5.16 -12.94 4.16
CA PRO A 143 -5.53 -11.77 3.36
C PRO A 143 -7.06 -11.52 3.24
N GLY A 144 -7.90 -12.35 3.88
CA GLY A 144 -9.36 -12.26 3.77
C GLY A 144 -9.95 -13.21 2.71
N PRO A 145 -11.14 -12.91 2.15
CA PRO A 145 -11.88 -11.66 2.31
C PRO A 145 -12.43 -11.48 3.73
N TYR A 146 -12.50 -10.24 4.18
CA TYR A 146 -13.13 -9.83 5.42
C TYR A 146 -14.42 -9.07 5.15
N ARG A 147 -15.21 -8.75 6.18
CA ARG A 147 -16.41 -7.92 6.02
C ARG A 147 -16.27 -6.56 6.68
N SER A 148 -17.04 -5.62 6.15
CA SER A 148 -17.20 -4.27 6.67
C SER A 148 -17.51 -4.30 8.17
N GLY A 149 -16.70 -3.58 8.94
CA GLY A 149 -16.88 -3.41 10.38
C GLY A 149 -16.49 -4.61 11.25
N ASP A 150 -16.02 -5.72 10.66
CA ASP A 150 -15.53 -6.88 11.41
C ASP A 150 -14.29 -6.51 12.23
N TYR A 151 -14.13 -7.19 13.36
CA TYR A 151 -12.89 -7.24 14.11
C TYR A 151 -12.09 -8.47 13.67
N VAL A 152 -10.83 -8.27 13.28
CA VAL A 152 -10.00 -9.34 12.74
C VAL A 152 -8.61 -9.36 13.36
N THR A 153 -7.91 -10.49 13.21
CA THR A 153 -6.51 -10.63 13.61
C THR A 153 -5.72 -11.22 12.46
N PHE A 154 -4.65 -10.55 12.05
CA PHE A 154 -3.73 -11.03 11.04
C PHE A 154 -2.33 -10.46 11.25
N ASP A 155 -1.34 -11.17 10.69
CA ASP A 155 0.05 -10.78 10.76
C ASP A 155 0.48 -10.18 9.42
N GLN A 156 1.19 -9.06 9.48
CA GLN A 156 1.97 -8.51 8.37
C GLN A 156 3.45 -8.71 8.69
N THR A 157 4.14 -9.52 7.89
CA THR A 157 5.55 -9.83 8.09
C THR A 157 6.38 -9.13 7.02
N TRP A 158 7.26 -8.25 7.46
CA TRP A 158 8.31 -7.66 6.65
C TRP A 158 9.55 -8.57 6.67
N THR A 159 10.12 -8.86 5.52
CA THR A 159 11.44 -9.49 5.39
C THR A 159 12.41 -8.45 4.87
N VAL A 160 13.50 -8.20 5.61
CA VAL A 160 14.51 -7.21 5.25
C VAL A 160 15.17 -7.57 3.93
N GLY A 161 15.24 -6.58 3.05
CA GLY A 161 15.79 -6.69 1.72
C GLY A 161 17.29 -6.50 1.63
N GLY A 162 17.77 -6.06 0.47
CA GLY A 162 19.18 -5.75 0.23
C GLY A 162 19.70 -4.57 1.05
N LEU A 163 18.83 -3.62 1.42
CA LEU A 163 19.20 -2.51 2.30
C LEU A 163 18.97 -2.97 3.76
N PRO A 164 20.00 -3.04 4.62
CA PRO A 164 19.81 -3.33 6.03
C PRO A 164 19.12 -2.16 6.74
N MET A 165 18.39 -2.45 7.81
CA MET A 165 17.88 -1.41 8.70
C MET A 165 18.91 -1.17 9.80
N ALA A 166 19.47 0.04 9.85
CA ALA A 166 20.39 0.45 10.91
C ALA A 166 19.68 0.49 12.26
N GLU A 167 20.43 0.30 13.35
CA GLU A 167 19.92 0.66 14.68
C GLU A 167 19.55 2.15 14.68
N GLY A 168 18.40 2.50 15.26
CA GLY A 168 17.81 3.83 15.11
C GLY A 168 16.96 3.99 13.84
N GLY A 169 16.93 3.01 12.94
CA GLY A 169 15.89 2.88 11.91
C GLY A 169 14.52 2.55 12.52
N GLY A 170 13.45 2.50 11.72
CA GLY A 170 12.12 2.28 12.29
C GLY A 170 11.03 1.97 11.29
N LEU A 171 9.86 1.63 11.82
CA LEU A 171 8.64 1.35 11.08
C LEU A 171 7.57 2.37 11.47
N LEU A 172 6.89 2.91 10.48
CA LEU A 172 5.73 3.78 10.66
C LEU A 172 4.53 3.03 10.09
N LEU A 173 3.54 2.72 10.92
CA LEU A 173 2.33 2.05 10.44
C LEU A 173 1.11 2.97 10.53
N THR A 174 0.21 2.78 9.57
CA THR A 174 -1.09 3.45 9.54
C THR A 174 -2.19 2.42 9.32
N VAL A 175 -3.39 2.72 9.81
CA VAL A 175 -4.58 1.87 9.60
C VAL A 175 -5.69 2.65 8.91
N GLY A 176 -6.69 1.92 8.43
CA GLY A 176 -7.88 2.48 7.78
C GLY A 176 -8.76 3.27 8.76
N ARG A 177 -9.75 3.98 8.21
CA ARG A 177 -10.75 4.69 9.01
C ARG A 177 -11.51 3.71 9.92
N GLY A 178 -11.72 4.09 11.18
CA GLY A 178 -12.50 3.32 12.15
C GLY A 178 -11.67 2.43 13.07
N SER A 179 -10.35 2.34 12.85
CA SER A 179 -9.39 1.68 13.74
C SER A 179 -8.48 2.72 14.42
N SER A 180 -8.05 2.42 15.63
CA SER A 180 -7.14 3.21 16.45
C SER A 180 -5.99 2.36 17.00
N PRO A 181 -4.91 2.16 16.21
CA PRO A 181 -3.89 1.16 16.53
C PRO A 181 -3.15 1.56 17.81
N GLN A 182 -3.00 0.63 18.74
CA GLN A 182 -2.42 0.91 20.06
C GLN A 182 -1.64 -0.28 20.61
N VAL A 183 -0.78 -0.02 21.59
CA VAL A 183 0.18 -0.99 22.18
C VAL A 183 0.12 -1.01 23.71
N THR A 184 -0.80 -0.25 24.31
CA THR A 184 -0.83 0.03 25.74
C THR A 184 -1.89 -0.78 26.49
N ASP A 185 -3.03 -1.07 25.85
CA ASP A 185 -4.13 -1.84 26.42
C ASP A 185 -4.28 -3.17 25.67
N ALA A 186 -3.73 -4.23 26.23
CA ALA A 186 -3.74 -5.55 25.59
C ALA A 186 -5.14 -6.19 25.50
N ALA A 187 -6.11 -5.73 26.30
CA ALA A 187 -7.51 -6.16 26.24
C ALA A 187 -8.36 -5.24 25.37
N GLY A 188 -7.87 -4.05 25.06
CA GLY A 188 -8.54 -3.06 24.21
C GLY A 188 -8.60 -3.48 22.75
N ASP A 189 -9.56 -2.92 22.01
CA ASP A 189 -9.65 -3.04 20.56
C ASP A 189 -8.36 -2.50 19.90
N ASP A 190 -8.10 -2.91 18.65
CA ASP A 190 -6.98 -2.41 17.84
C ASP A 190 -5.58 -2.59 18.47
N PHE A 191 -5.41 -3.55 19.38
CA PHE A 191 -4.13 -3.87 20.01
C PHE A 191 -3.14 -4.44 19.00
N VAL A 192 -1.92 -3.91 18.96
CA VAL A 192 -0.86 -4.27 18.03
C VAL A 192 0.33 -4.79 18.79
N THR A 193 0.92 -5.91 18.31
CA THR A 193 2.21 -6.40 18.78
C THR A 193 3.21 -6.46 17.64
N ILE A 194 4.49 -6.27 17.96
CA ILE A 194 5.59 -6.31 17.00
C ILE A 194 6.72 -7.18 17.55
N ARG A 195 7.33 -7.99 16.69
CA ARG A 195 8.47 -8.85 17.04
C ARG A 195 9.44 -8.99 15.88
N SER A 196 10.72 -9.14 16.19
CA SER A 196 11.75 -9.51 15.22
C SER A 196 12.10 -10.99 15.31
N SER A 197 12.57 -11.58 14.20
CA SER A 197 13.25 -12.88 14.20
C SER A 197 14.60 -12.84 14.91
N ASN A 198 15.23 -11.67 14.98
CA ASN A 198 16.47 -11.46 15.71
C ASN A 198 16.14 -11.04 17.16
N PRO A 199 16.40 -11.87 18.17
CA PRO A 199 16.02 -11.57 19.55
C PRO A 199 16.79 -10.39 20.18
N ALA A 200 17.91 -9.97 19.58
CA ALA A 200 18.65 -8.79 20.00
C ALA A 200 18.04 -7.49 19.44
N ALA A 201 17.21 -7.57 18.40
CA ALA A 201 16.52 -6.43 17.80
C ALA A 201 15.18 -6.19 18.50
N ARG A 202 14.99 -5.00 19.07
CA ARG A 202 13.76 -4.63 19.79
C ARG A 202 13.14 -3.41 19.15
N PHE A 203 11.82 -3.37 19.15
CA PHE A 203 11.05 -2.24 18.65
C PHE A 203 10.39 -1.52 19.82
N GLU A 204 10.74 -0.25 19.98
CA GLU A 204 10.18 0.63 21.00
C GLU A 204 9.24 1.64 20.37
N VAL A 205 8.16 1.95 21.06
CA VAL A 205 7.17 2.93 20.60
C VAL A 205 7.77 4.32 20.77
N GLU A 206 7.68 5.15 19.75
CA GLU A 206 8.18 6.52 19.80
C GLU A 206 7.14 7.50 19.21
N LYS A 207 7.22 8.77 19.62
CA LYS A 207 6.36 9.86 19.12
C LYS A 207 6.52 10.01 17.62
N ASP A 208 5.53 10.55 16.92
CA ASP A 208 5.61 10.75 15.46
C ASP A 208 6.93 11.39 15.00
N TRP A 209 7.57 10.77 13.99
CA TRP A 209 8.77 11.29 13.33
C TRP A 209 8.68 11.18 11.81
N GLY A 210 9.57 11.92 11.15
CA GLY A 210 9.68 11.97 9.71
C GLY A 210 8.82 13.05 9.09
N GLN A 211 9.30 13.61 7.98
CA GLN A 211 8.59 14.65 7.24
C GLN A 211 7.50 14.02 6.37
N TRP A 212 6.28 13.93 6.91
CA TRP A 212 5.06 13.63 6.17
C TRP A 212 4.22 14.89 6.07
N THR A 213 4.05 15.43 4.88
CA THR A 213 3.20 16.60 4.64
C THR A 213 2.14 16.19 3.62
N GLY A 214 0.99 15.71 4.08
CA GLY A 214 -0.16 15.49 3.18
C GLY A 214 -1.37 14.76 3.75
N PHE A 215 -1.19 13.70 4.54
CA PHE A 215 -2.31 12.80 4.89
C PHE A 215 -2.46 12.47 6.38
N ILE A 216 -1.82 13.28 7.25
CA ILE A 216 -1.92 13.15 8.71
C ILE A 216 -3.30 13.62 9.19
N THR A 217 -4.30 12.81 8.91
CA THR A 217 -5.58 12.76 9.62
C THR A 217 -5.81 11.37 10.22
N ARG A 218 -4.78 10.52 10.21
CA ARG A 218 -4.83 9.13 10.66
C ARG A 218 -3.91 8.95 11.86
N GLN A 219 -4.37 8.14 12.81
CA GLN A 219 -3.54 7.68 13.91
C GLN A 219 -2.41 6.81 13.37
N THR A 220 -1.18 7.22 13.65
CA THR A 220 0.07 6.55 13.33
C THR A 220 0.58 5.84 14.55
N LEU A 221 1.20 4.67 14.35
CA LEU A 221 1.93 3.97 15.39
C LEU A 221 3.35 3.77 14.88
N ASN A 222 4.32 4.25 15.65
CA ASN A 222 5.69 4.36 15.19
C ASN A 222 6.60 3.53 16.10
N PHE A 223 7.42 2.68 15.48
CA PHE A 223 8.37 1.82 16.14
C PHE A 223 9.81 2.11 15.76
N ARG A 224 10.66 2.36 16.75
CA ARG A 224 12.10 2.59 16.58
C ARG A 224 12.86 1.32 16.91
N LEU A 225 13.79 0.94 16.04
CA LEU A 225 14.69 -0.20 16.24
C LEU A 225 15.79 0.15 17.23
N ARG A 226 15.97 -0.70 18.25
CA ARG A 226 17.03 -0.64 19.26
C ARG A 226 17.78 -1.97 19.37
N GLY A 227 18.99 -1.90 19.91
CA GLY A 227 19.79 -3.06 20.31
C GLY A 227 20.71 -3.60 19.22
N THR A 228 20.20 -3.77 18.00
CA THR A 228 21.04 -4.11 16.83
C THR A 228 20.34 -3.74 15.53
N SER A 229 21.14 -3.56 14.47
CA SER A 229 20.66 -3.51 13.08
C SER A 229 20.01 -4.83 12.65
N LEU A 230 19.10 -4.73 11.67
CA LEU A 230 18.53 -5.88 10.95
C LEU A 230 19.20 -6.04 9.58
N LYS A 231 19.47 -7.28 9.21
CA LYS A 231 20.16 -7.66 7.98
C LYS A 231 19.21 -8.34 7.02
N LYS A 232 19.60 -8.42 5.74
CA LYS A 232 18.86 -9.14 4.71
C LYS A 232 18.41 -10.52 5.20
N GLY A 233 17.11 -10.79 5.07
CA GLY A 233 16.50 -12.05 5.49
C GLY A 233 15.97 -12.08 6.92
N ASP A 234 16.37 -11.14 7.80
CA ASP A 234 15.68 -10.95 9.08
C ASP A 234 14.21 -10.58 8.82
N THR A 235 13.33 -10.97 9.75
CA THR A 235 11.91 -10.66 9.65
C THR A 235 11.42 -9.83 10.83
N VAL A 236 10.42 -9.00 10.56
CA VAL A 236 9.67 -8.25 11.55
C VAL A 236 8.19 -8.57 11.32
N THR A 237 7.55 -9.18 12.32
CA THR A 237 6.13 -9.51 12.28
C THR A 237 5.37 -8.50 13.12
N ILE A 238 4.44 -7.80 12.48
CA ILE A 238 3.43 -6.97 13.12
C ILE A 238 2.13 -7.77 13.16
N ARG A 239 1.56 -7.94 14.35
CA ARG A 239 0.23 -8.53 14.52
C ARG A 239 -0.76 -7.43 14.80
N TYR A 240 -1.75 -7.30 13.92
CA TYR A 240 -2.87 -6.38 14.09
C TYR A 240 -4.01 -7.09 14.82
N GLY A 241 -4.58 -6.44 15.82
CA GLY A 241 -5.70 -6.98 16.57
C GLY A 241 -5.33 -8.20 17.41
N ASP A 242 -4.25 -8.13 18.17
CA ASP A 242 -3.78 -9.26 18.97
C ASP A 242 -4.77 -9.62 20.09
N THR A 243 -5.46 -10.75 19.94
CA THR A 243 -6.50 -11.21 20.87
C THR A 243 -5.97 -12.02 22.05
N SER A 244 -4.65 -12.23 22.15
CA SER A 244 -4.04 -13.08 23.18
C SER A 244 -4.30 -12.63 24.63
N LYS A 245 -4.75 -11.38 24.82
CA LYS A 245 -5.07 -10.78 26.13
C LYS A 245 -6.49 -10.20 26.20
N GLY A 246 -7.37 -10.57 25.26
CA GLY A 246 -8.80 -10.23 25.33
C GLY A 246 -9.28 -9.14 24.36
N SER A 247 -8.39 -8.57 23.53
CA SER A 247 -8.81 -7.69 22.43
C SER A 247 -9.84 -8.37 21.53
N LYS A 248 -10.76 -7.58 20.94
CA LYS A 248 -11.65 -8.08 19.88
C LYS A 248 -10.95 -8.28 18.55
N GLY A 249 -9.82 -7.59 18.35
CA GLY A 249 -9.12 -7.53 17.06
C GLY A 249 -8.95 -6.08 16.56
N VAL A 250 -8.48 -5.94 15.33
CA VAL A 250 -8.43 -4.65 14.62
C VAL A 250 -9.76 -4.45 13.90
N LYS A 251 -10.37 -3.28 14.08
CA LYS A 251 -11.66 -2.97 13.44
C LYS A 251 -11.46 -2.56 11.99
N LEU A 252 -12.09 -3.26 11.06
CA LEU A 252 -11.99 -2.92 9.65
C LEU A 252 -12.86 -1.74 9.28
N GLN A 253 -12.43 -1.03 8.22
CA GLN A 253 -13.16 0.11 7.70
C GLN A 253 -14.60 -0.27 7.28
N PRO A 254 -15.56 0.66 7.40
CA PRO A 254 -16.94 0.39 7.04
C PRO A 254 -17.17 0.32 5.53
N ALA A 255 -16.31 0.92 4.70
CA ALA A 255 -16.47 0.87 3.25
C ALA A 255 -15.89 -0.43 2.67
N SER A 256 -16.68 -1.15 1.88
CA SER A 256 -16.18 -2.29 1.11
C SER A 256 -15.16 -1.83 0.07
N ASN A 257 -14.06 -2.56 -0.08
CA ASN A 257 -12.98 -2.25 -1.01
C ASN A 257 -12.18 -3.53 -1.31
N ASP A 258 -11.81 -3.74 -2.57
CA ASP A 258 -11.02 -4.89 -3.03
C ASP A 258 -9.52 -4.78 -2.71
N GLN A 259 -9.05 -3.58 -2.38
CA GLN A 259 -7.67 -3.25 -2.05
C GLN A 259 -7.57 -2.36 -0.81
N VAL A 260 -7.88 -2.93 0.35
CA VAL A 260 -7.56 -2.27 1.63
C VAL A 260 -6.10 -2.56 1.98
N PHE A 261 -5.32 -1.50 2.17
CA PHE A 261 -3.92 -1.60 2.59
C PHE A 261 -3.78 -1.32 4.09
N PHE A 262 -2.76 -1.94 4.68
CA PHE A 262 -2.22 -1.59 6.00
C PHE A 262 -0.78 -1.09 5.77
N PRO A 263 -0.62 0.22 5.48
CA PRO A 263 0.67 0.77 5.09
C PRO A 263 1.68 0.66 6.23
N ILE A 264 2.86 0.15 5.88
CA ILE A 264 4.07 0.20 6.69
C ILE A 264 5.12 0.97 5.89
N HIS A 265 5.67 2.03 6.46
CA HIS A 265 6.81 2.74 5.91
C HIS A 265 8.07 2.43 6.71
N LEU A 266 9.22 2.45 6.04
CA LEU A 266 10.49 1.96 6.58
C LEU A 266 11.54 3.07 6.58
N ASP A 267 11.95 3.52 7.77
CA ASP A 267 13.13 4.37 7.93
C ASP A 267 14.36 3.47 8.08
N MET A 268 14.99 3.14 6.95
CA MET A 268 16.06 2.14 6.89
C MET A 268 17.35 2.63 7.55
N GLU A 269 17.63 3.93 7.49
CA GLU A 269 18.89 4.52 7.98
C GLU A 269 18.74 5.27 9.30
N GLY A 270 17.52 5.44 9.82
CA GLY A 270 17.26 6.24 11.03
C GLY A 270 17.34 7.76 10.80
N LYS A 271 17.19 8.20 9.55
CA LYS A 271 17.28 9.62 9.16
C LYS A 271 15.94 10.35 9.17
N GLY A 272 14.84 9.64 9.48
CA GLY A 272 13.50 10.19 9.40
C GLY A 272 12.99 10.34 7.96
N PHE A 273 13.52 9.55 7.02
CA PHE A 273 13.06 9.48 5.63
C PHE A 273 12.43 8.11 5.35
N PRO A 274 11.21 7.87 5.86
CA PRO A 274 10.55 6.59 5.71
C PRO A 274 10.21 6.33 4.24
N MET A 275 10.67 5.18 3.75
CA MET A 275 10.50 4.70 2.38
C MET A 275 9.25 3.82 2.27
N THR A 276 8.70 3.72 1.06
CA THR A 276 7.45 2.99 0.82
C THR A 276 7.69 1.63 0.14
N PRO A 277 7.71 0.51 0.89
CA PRO A 277 7.75 -0.81 0.30
C PRO A 277 6.43 -1.13 -0.42
N PRO A 278 6.40 -2.13 -1.33
CA PRO A 278 5.16 -2.67 -1.86
C PRO A 278 4.28 -3.24 -0.74
N TRP A 279 3.07 -2.71 -0.58
CA TRP A 279 2.11 -3.20 0.40
C TRP A 279 1.21 -4.30 -0.19
N PRO A 280 1.03 -5.43 0.52
CA PRO A 280 -0.06 -6.35 0.24
C PRO A 280 -1.40 -5.71 0.62
N SER A 281 -2.48 -6.15 -0.03
CA SER A 281 -3.84 -5.72 0.28
C SER A 281 -4.69 -6.85 0.83
N VAL A 282 -5.77 -6.48 1.51
CA VAL A 282 -6.88 -7.36 1.88
C VAL A 282 -8.14 -6.93 1.16
N VAL A 283 -9.04 -7.87 0.95
CA VAL A 283 -10.38 -7.58 0.41
C VAL A 283 -11.34 -7.39 1.59
N VAL A 284 -12.08 -6.29 1.59
CA VAL A 284 -13.17 -6.01 2.54
C VAL A 284 -14.49 -5.95 1.78
N LEU A 285 -15.37 -6.89 2.05
CA LEU A 285 -16.70 -6.99 1.48
C LEU A 285 -17.71 -6.16 2.25
N GLY A 286 -18.89 -5.92 1.66
CA GLY A 286 -20.04 -5.46 2.42
C GLY A 286 -20.39 -6.43 3.56
N ALA A 287 -21.05 -5.93 4.59
CA ALA A 287 -21.60 -6.77 5.64
C ALA A 287 -22.57 -7.80 5.03
N ALA A 288 -22.70 -8.97 5.67
CA ALA A 288 -23.53 -10.05 5.14
C ALA A 288 -25.03 -9.72 5.20
N GLU A 289 -25.43 -8.88 6.14
CA GLU A 289 -26.83 -8.49 6.34
C GLU A 289 -27.28 -7.51 5.27
N ILE A 290 -28.35 -7.86 4.55
CA ILE A 290 -29.02 -6.97 3.60
C ILE A 290 -29.94 -6.04 4.39
N GLN A 291 -29.72 -4.74 4.25
CA GLN A 291 -30.57 -3.70 4.82
C GLN A 291 -31.38 -2.97 3.76
N TYR A 292 -30.85 -2.88 2.54
CA TYR A 292 -31.53 -2.21 1.44
C TYR A 292 -31.50 -3.07 0.19
N VAL A 293 -32.55 -2.97 -0.60
CA VAL A 293 -32.60 -3.47 -1.97
C VAL A 293 -32.97 -2.28 -2.85
N ASN A 294 -32.07 -1.90 -3.74
CA ASN A 294 -32.32 -0.84 -4.71
C ASN A 294 -32.43 -1.46 -6.10
N ALA A 295 -33.30 -0.90 -6.92
CA ALA A 295 -33.44 -1.29 -8.31
C ALA A 295 -33.33 -0.07 -9.21
N VAL A 296 -32.63 -0.23 -10.34
CA VAL A 296 -32.48 0.78 -11.38
C VAL A 296 -33.06 0.21 -12.67
N ALA A 297 -33.98 0.95 -13.28
CA ALA A 297 -34.63 0.62 -14.53
C ALA A 297 -34.80 1.89 -15.37
N PRO A 298 -35.01 1.77 -16.70
CA PRO A 298 -35.43 2.89 -17.53
C PRO A 298 -36.74 3.50 -17.00
N SER A 299 -36.82 4.83 -16.94
CA SER A 299 -38.00 5.54 -16.45
C SER A 299 -39.22 5.44 -17.37
N VAL A 300 -39.01 5.09 -18.65
CA VAL A 300 -40.06 4.93 -19.67
C VAL A 300 -39.72 3.72 -20.53
N VAL A 301 -40.70 2.83 -20.71
CA VAL A 301 -40.63 1.67 -21.60
C VAL A 301 -41.95 1.54 -22.34
N ARG A 302 -41.95 1.05 -23.59
CA ARG A 302 -43.19 0.77 -24.32
C ARG A 302 -43.85 -0.48 -23.74
N THR A 303 -45.18 -0.49 -23.69
CA THR A 303 -45.94 -1.68 -23.30
C THR A 303 -45.53 -2.90 -24.15
N GLY A 304 -45.16 -4.00 -23.48
CA GLY A 304 -44.71 -5.24 -24.12
C GLY A 304 -43.22 -5.27 -24.51
N GLU A 305 -42.49 -4.18 -24.35
CA GLU A 305 -41.05 -4.12 -24.60
C GLU A 305 -40.25 -4.69 -23.41
N SER A 306 -39.24 -5.51 -23.70
CA SER A 306 -38.31 -6.00 -22.68
C SER A 306 -37.37 -4.89 -22.23
N PHE A 307 -37.06 -4.82 -20.95
CA PHE A 307 -36.11 -3.87 -20.40
C PHE A 307 -35.15 -4.52 -19.40
N ALA A 308 -34.02 -3.87 -19.16
CA ALA A 308 -33.06 -4.30 -18.15
C ALA A 308 -33.39 -3.70 -16.78
N LEU A 309 -33.48 -4.55 -15.77
CA LEU A 309 -33.59 -4.17 -14.36
C LEU A 309 -32.28 -4.55 -13.66
N ALA A 310 -31.58 -3.56 -13.12
CA ALA A 310 -30.42 -3.80 -12.26
C ALA A 310 -30.87 -3.76 -10.80
N VAL A 311 -30.71 -4.87 -10.07
CA VAL A 311 -31.02 -4.95 -8.64
C VAL A 311 -29.72 -5.03 -7.85
N ARG A 312 -29.60 -4.23 -6.79
CA ARG A 312 -28.46 -4.21 -5.88
C ARG A 312 -28.94 -4.34 -4.45
N SER A 313 -28.49 -5.39 -3.77
CA SER A 313 -28.62 -5.54 -2.32
C SER A 313 -27.47 -4.82 -1.62
N GLU A 314 -27.79 -4.10 -0.55
CA GLU A 314 -26.82 -3.30 0.19
C GLU A 314 -26.93 -3.50 1.70
N ASP A 315 -25.79 -3.35 2.38
CA ASP A 315 -25.74 -3.35 3.84
C ASP A 315 -26.15 -1.99 4.43
N ARG A 316 -26.09 -1.88 5.76
CA ARG A 316 -26.48 -0.67 6.51
C ARG A 316 -25.74 0.59 6.06
N VAL A 317 -24.51 0.45 5.54
CA VAL A 317 -23.66 1.56 5.10
C VAL A 317 -23.56 1.65 3.58
N LYS A 318 -24.52 1.04 2.87
CA LYS A 318 -24.67 1.08 1.40
C LYS A 318 -23.59 0.34 0.62
N ASN A 319 -22.80 -0.53 1.25
CA ASN A 319 -21.91 -1.41 0.49
C ASN A 319 -22.73 -2.47 -0.25
N PRO A 320 -22.31 -2.92 -1.45
CA PRO A 320 -22.91 -4.09 -2.08
C PRO A 320 -22.75 -5.31 -1.17
N VAL A 321 -23.85 -6.02 -0.90
CA VAL A 321 -23.78 -7.34 -0.25
C VAL A 321 -23.45 -8.35 -1.34
N GLN A 322 -22.19 -8.80 -1.38
CA GLN A 322 -21.78 -9.86 -2.31
C GLN A 322 -22.37 -11.21 -1.87
N ARG A 323 -23.18 -11.80 -2.75
CA ARG A 323 -23.61 -13.20 -2.72
C ARG A 323 -22.87 -13.94 -3.84
N ASP A 324 -22.60 -15.24 -3.65
CA ASP A 324 -22.20 -16.12 -4.75
C ASP A 324 -23.24 -15.96 -5.89
N HIS A 325 -22.77 -15.61 -7.08
CA HIS A 325 -23.59 -14.97 -8.12
C HIS A 325 -24.75 -15.87 -8.60
N ALA A 326 -25.98 -15.36 -8.56
CA ALA A 326 -27.08 -15.84 -9.39
C ALA A 326 -27.41 -14.76 -10.44
N ARG A 327 -27.16 -15.06 -11.72
CA ARG A 327 -27.58 -14.23 -12.85
C ARG A 327 -29.05 -14.53 -13.16
N ILE A 328 -29.90 -13.52 -13.29
CA ILE A 328 -31.32 -13.70 -13.62
C ILE A 328 -31.62 -12.98 -14.94
N SER A 329 -32.28 -13.67 -15.84
CA SER A 329 -32.87 -13.14 -17.08
C SER A 329 -34.29 -13.68 -17.19
N GLY A 330 -35.28 -12.82 -17.41
CA GLY A 330 -36.69 -13.19 -17.60
C GLY A 330 -37.55 -12.03 -18.11
N PRO A 331 -38.71 -12.31 -18.73
CA PRO A 331 -39.62 -11.28 -19.22
C PRO A 331 -40.30 -10.54 -18.06
N ALA A 332 -40.55 -9.23 -18.25
CA ALA A 332 -41.18 -8.38 -17.24
C ALA A 332 -42.69 -8.65 -17.15
N GLN A 333 -43.09 -9.55 -16.25
CA GLN A 333 -44.45 -9.60 -15.71
C GLN A 333 -44.43 -9.26 -14.21
N GLN A 334 -45.42 -8.49 -13.76
CA GLN A 334 -45.52 -7.95 -12.40
C GLN A 334 -45.54 -9.05 -11.31
N SER A 335 -46.10 -10.22 -11.63
CA SER A 335 -46.11 -11.41 -10.76
C SER A 335 -44.73 -12.06 -10.57
N THR A 336 -43.85 -11.96 -11.55
CA THR A 336 -42.55 -12.67 -11.58
C THR A 336 -41.53 -12.02 -10.65
N ILE A 337 -41.63 -10.70 -10.44
CA ILE A 337 -40.73 -9.93 -9.58
C ILE A 337 -41.04 -10.23 -8.10
N GLU A 338 -42.31 -10.17 -7.69
CA GLU A 338 -42.72 -10.45 -6.30
C GLU A 338 -42.47 -11.89 -5.86
N GLU A 339 -42.76 -12.89 -6.73
CA GLU A 339 -42.48 -14.29 -6.42
C GLU A 339 -40.98 -14.57 -6.28
N HIS A 340 -40.15 -13.89 -7.07
CA HIS A 340 -38.70 -14.06 -6.98
C HIS A 340 -38.14 -13.43 -5.70
N PHE A 341 -38.61 -12.25 -5.30
CA PHE A 341 -38.22 -11.62 -4.03
C PHE A 341 -38.53 -12.50 -2.81
N ARG A 342 -39.67 -13.21 -2.84
CA ARG A 342 -40.08 -14.18 -1.81
C ARG A 342 -39.22 -15.45 -1.74
N ARG A 343 -38.56 -15.85 -2.84
CA ARG A 343 -37.74 -17.07 -2.90
C ARG A 343 -36.30 -16.88 -2.46
N GLN A 344 -35.87 -15.67 -2.14
CA GLN A 344 -34.51 -15.43 -1.64
C GLN A 344 -34.45 -15.58 -0.10
N PRO A 345 -33.61 -16.48 0.43
CA PRO A 345 -33.41 -16.60 1.88
C PRO A 345 -32.98 -15.26 2.48
N GLY A 346 -33.69 -14.81 3.52
CA GLY A 346 -33.41 -13.55 4.24
C GLY A 346 -34.20 -12.31 3.78
N ASN A 347 -35.02 -12.39 2.72
CA ASN A 347 -35.85 -11.27 2.24
C ASN A 347 -37.24 -11.18 2.88
N GLU A 348 -37.59 -12.09 3.79
CA GLU A 348 -38.94 -12.22 4.37
C GLU A 348 -39.43 -10.97 5.11
N ARG A 349 -38.52 -10.08 5.55
CA ARG A 349 -38.87 -8.83 6.26
C ARG A 349 -38.98 -7.60 5.35
N ALA A 350 -38.51 -7.66 4.11
CA ALA A 350 -38.44 -6.50 3.21
C ALA A 350 -39.77 -6.20 2.48
N CYS A 351 -40.78 -7.05 2.63
CA CYS A 351 -42.13 -6.80 2.11
C CYS A 351 -43.13 -6.63 3.25
N ARG A 352 -43.08 -5.51 3.98
CA ARG A 352 -44.20 -5.10 4.84
C ARG A 352 -45.22 -4.30 4.04
N SER A 353 -46.47 -4.38 4.49
CA SER A 353 -47.67 -3.84 3.83
C SER A 353 -47.64 -2.33 3.56
N GLU A 354 -46.77 -1.58 4.23
CA GLU A 354 -46.66 -0.12 4.07
C GLU A 354 -46.03 0.29 2.73
N ASP A 355 -45.22 -0.56 2.10
CA ASP A 355 -44.63 -0.27 0.78
C ASP A 355 -45.60 -0.52 -0.39
N ARG A 356 -46.76 -1.16 -0.16
CA ARG A 356 -47.74 -1.47 -1.22
C ARG A 356 -48.48 -0.23 -1.76
N GLN A 357 -48.56 0.84 -0.96
CA GLN A 357 -49.23 2.09 -1.37
C GLN A 357 -48.38 2.98 -2.29
N ALA A 358 -47.05 2.87 -2.24
CA ALA A 358 -46.17 3.67 -3.09
C ALA A 358 -46.23 3.28 -4.59
N TRP A 359 -46.81 2.12 -4.92
CA TRP A 359 -46.87 1.56 -6.28
C TRP A 359 -48.28 1.56 -6.91
N GLY A 360 -49.27 2.21 -6.29
CA GLY A 360 -50.61 2.35 -6.89
C GLY A 360 -51.37 1.04 -7.07
N LEU A 361 -51.19 0.08 -6.16
CA LEU A 361 -51.91 -1.20 -6.18
C LEU A 361 -53.35 -1.00 -5.68
N SER A 362 -54.35 -1.05 -6.58
CA SER A 362 -55.76 -1.23 -6.17
C SER A 362 -56.10 -2.72 -6.14
N VAL A 363 -56.70 -3.15 -5.03
CA VAL A 363 -57.28 -4.49 -4.90
C VAL A 363 -58.78 -4.33 -5.14
N SER A 364 -59.30 -4.88 -6.24
CA SER A 364 -60.72 -5.17 -6.34
C SER A 364 -60.97 -6.51 -5.68
N ASP A 365 -61.60 -6.50 -4.50
CA ASP A 365 -62.11 -7.72 -3.87
C ASP A 365 -63.13 -8.40 -4.80
N PRO A 366 -63.11 -9.74 -4.93
CA PRO A 366 -64.13 -10.45 -5.66
C PRO A 366 -65.42 -10.47 -4.83
N ILE A 367 -66.48 -9.89 -5.39
CA ILE A 367 -67.85 -10.19 -4.98
C ILE A 367 -68.08 -11.71 -5.20
N ARG A 368 -68.77 -12.33 -4.23
CA ARG A 368 -69.12 -13.77 -4.14
C ARG A 368 -69.49 -14.44 -5.45
#